data_AF-A0A2P4XRI3-F1
#
_entry.id   AF-A0A2P4XRI3-F1
#
_cell.length_a   1.000
_cell.length_b   1.000
_cell.length_c   1.000
_cell.angle_alpha   90.00
_cell.angle_beta   90.00
_cell.angle_gamma   90.00
#
_symmetry.space_group_name_H-M   'P 1'
#
loop_
_entity.id
_entity.type
_entity.pdbx_description
1 polymer ?
#
loop_
_entity_poly.entity_id
_entity_poly.type
_entity_poly.pdbx_seq_one_letter_code
_entity_poly.pdbx_strand_id
1 'polypeptide(L)'
;MASDKLQAVDVQLKVSVQAAHDSLCHDRKVLEAVWSIPVPVLYFCAFVAMLFAHIPATNMYEQAYAVSSTLATSGSDTVTTDSTMKFYNIGQISDVFEWLTDAFVPAVFITEDYNGNALAKDRWGRVAAFNKVLGAVNFQVTQKAMH
;
A
#
# COMPACT_ATOMS: atom_id res chain seq x y z
N MET A 1 60.72 55.84 34.92
CA MET A 1 59.74 54.80 35.33
C MET A 1 58.43 54.95 34.54
N ALA A 2 58.49 54.79 33.21
CA ALA A 2 57.29 54.87 32.36
C ALA A 2 57.45 53.99 31.11
N SER A 3 58.11 52.83 31.25
CA SER A 3 58.36 51.91 30.15
C SER A 3 58.08 50.45 30.53
N ASP A 4 57.25 50.25 31.56
CA ASP A 4 56.93 48.91 32.07
C ASP A 4 55.41 48.63 32.12
N LYS A 5 54.59 49.62 31.75
CA LYS A 5 53.13 49.47 31.67
C LYS A 5 52.58 49.28 30.26
N LEU A 6 53.42 49.40 29.23
CA LEU A 6 53.00 49.14 27.84
C LEU A 6 53.20 47.68 27.39
N GLN A 7 53.93 46.85 28.14
CA GLN A 7 54.10 45.43 27.80
C GLN A 7 52.98 44.51 28.32
N ALA A 8 52.14 45.00 29.24
CA ALA A 8 51.08 44.17 29.85
C ALA A 8 49.75 44.19 29.06
N VAL A 9 49.63 44.99 28.00
CA VAL A 9 48.37 45.14 27.23
C VAL A 9 48.40 44.37 25.90
N ASP A 10 49.58 43.99 25.39
CA ASP A 10 49.71 43.32 24.08
C ASP A 10 49.61 41.78 24.15
N VAL A 11 49.47 41.21 25.35
CA VAL A 11 49.33 39.75 25.55
C VAL A 11 47.86 39.29 25.36
N GLN A 12 46.93 40.20 25.10
CA GLN A 12 45.50 39.96 25.28
C GLN A 12 44.69 39.51 24.05
N LEU A 13 45.26 39.30 22.86
CA LEU A 13 44.45 38.75 21.75
C LEU A 13 45.24 38.10 20.60
N LYS A 14 46.14 37.16 20.91
CA LYS A 14 46.66 36.23 19.88
C LYS A 14 46.14 34.84 20.19
N VAL A 15 44.88 34.59 19.82
CA VAL A 15 44.34 33.23 19.79
C VAL A 15 45.30 32.41 18.93
N SER A 16 45.99 31.46 19.57
CA SER A 16 46.89 30.55 18.87
C SER A 16 46.10 29.84 17.79
N VAL A 17 46.63 29.79 16.56
CA VAL A 17 46.00 29.09 15.42
C VAL A 17 45.64 27.65 15.81
N GLN A 18 46.44 27.03 16.69
CA GLN A 18 46.18 25.72 17.26
C GLN A 18 44.91 25.68 18.11
N ALA A 19 44.68 26.68 18.96
CA ALA A 19 43.49 26.77 19.80
C ALA A 19 42.22 27.05 18.96
N ALA A 20 42.33 27.86 17.90
CA ALA A 20 41.23 28.06 16.96
C ALA A 20 40.88 26.78 16.18
N HIS A 21 41.91 26.04 15.73
CA HIS A 21 41.74 24.77 15.04
C HIS A 21 41.11 23.70 15.95
N ASP A 22 41.55 23.60 17.20
CA ASP A 22 41.01 22.63 18.16
C ASP A 22 39.55 22.95 18.53
N SER A 23 39.19 24.23 18.64
CA SER A 23 37.80 24.66 18.84
C SER A 23 36.91 24.28 17.66
N LEU A 24 37.36 24.53 16.42
CA LEU A 24 36.61 24.17 15.21
C LEU A 24 36.42 22.65 15.08
N CYS A 25 37.42 21.87 15.46
CA CYS A 25 37.35 20.41 15.42
C CYS A 25 36.42 19.85 16.52
N HIS A 26 36.40 20.50 17.68
CA HIS A 26 35.48 20.18 18.77
C HIS A 26 34.03 20.49 18.38
N ASP A 27 33.76 21.67 17.84
CA ASP A 27 32.42 22.09 17.42
C ASP A 27 31.85 21.19 16.32
N ARG A 28 32.70 20.74 15.39
CA ARG A 28 32.28 19.80 14.34
C ARG A 28 31.86 18.44 14.91
N LYS A 29 32.57 17.92 15.91
CA LYS A 29 32.21 16.67 16.59
C LYS A 29 30.94 16.81 17.42
N VAL A 30 30.76 17.96 18.08
CA VAL A 30 29.53 18.26 18.83
C VAL A 30 28.34 18.37 17.87
N LEU A 31 28.50 19.03 16.73
CA LEU A 31 27.46 19.08 15.68
C LEU A 31 27.11 17.70 15.15
N GLU A 32 28.10 16.86 14.85
CA GLU A 32 27.87 15.50 14.37
C GLU A 32 27.14 14.63 15.40
N ALA A 33 27.49 14.75 16.69
CA ALA A 33 26.81 14.07 17.78
C ALA A 33 25.36 14.56 17.96
N VAL A 34 25.12 15.88 17.88
CA VAL A 34 23.79 16.48 17.98
C VAL A 34 22.91 16.09 16.78
N TRP A 35 23.49 15.96 15.59
CA TRP A 35 22.78 15.62 14.35
C TRP A 35 22.54 14.11 14.17
N SER A 36 23.28 13.27 14.90
CA SER A 36 23.18 11.81 14.87
C SER A 36 21.81 11.26 15.33
N ILE A 37 21.09 12.02 16.18
CA ILE A 37 19.77 11.61 16.71
C ILE A 37 18.60 12.11 15.85
N PRO A 38 18.48 13.40 15.47
CA PRO A 38 17.33 13.89 14.73
C PRO A 38 17.26 13.37 13.29
N VAL A 39 18.40 13.08 12.63
CA VAL A 39 18.40 12.59 11.24
C VAL A 39 17.75 11.22 11.09
N PRO A 40 18.12 10.19 11.87
CA PRO A 40 17.44 8.91 11.81
C PRO A 40 15.95 9.01 12.13
N VAL A 41 15.56 9.88 13.06
CA VAL A 41 14.15 10.09 13.42
C VAL A 41 13.39 10.73 12.26
N LEU A 42 13.93 11.78 11.64
CA LEU A 42 13.32 12.40 10.46
C LEU A 42 13.24 11.43 9.28
N TYR A 43 14.30 10.64 9.06
CA TYR A 43 14.30 9.59 8.04
C TYR A 43 13.23 8.54 8.31
N PHE A 44 13.10 8.08 9.55
CA PHE A 44 12.07 7.12 9.95
C PHE A 44 10.66 7.70 9.77
N CYS A 45 10.43 8.96 10.16
CA CYS A 45 9.16 9.63 9.93
C CYS A 45 8.83 9.76 8.44
N ALA A 46 9.80 10.15 7.61
CA ALA A 46 9.64 10.23 6.16
C ALA A 46 9.37 8.86 5.55
N PHE A 47 10.06 7.82 6.02
CA PHE A 47 9.85 6.43 5.60
C PHE A 47 8.44 5.93 5.96
N VAL A 48 8.00 6.14 7.20
CA VAL A 48 6.65 5.77 7.65
C VAL A 48 5.59 6.53 6.85
N ALA A 49 5.77 7.85 6.65
CA ALA A 49 4.85 8.65 5.82
C ALA A 49 4.79 8.13 4.38
N MET A 50 5.94 7.74 3.79
CA MET A 50 6.01 7.15 2.46
C MET A 50 5.30 5.79 2.40
N LEU A 51 5.40 4.95 3.44
CA LEU A 51 4.66 3.69 3.51
C LEU A 51 3.15 3.93 3.47
N PHE A 52 2.63 4.92 4.21
CA PHE A 52 1.21 5.24 4.20
C PHE A 52 0.75 5.90 2.90
N ALA A 53 1.58 6.75 2.28
CA ALA A 53 1.26 7.41 1.02
C ALA A 53 1.32 6.44 -0.17
N HIS A 54 2.25 5.48 -0.16
CA HIS A 54 2.46 4.55 -1.26
C HIS A 54 1.59 3.28 -1.14
N ILE A 55 1.19 2.90 0.07
CA ILE A 55 0.31 1.74 0.31
C ILE A 55 -1.06 2.27 0.75
N PRO A 56 -2.00 2.52 -0.19
CA PRO A 56 -3.36 2.92 0.14
C PRO A 56 -4.12 1.72 0.71
N ALA A 57 -3.77 1.30 1.92
CA ALA A 57 -4.29 0.11 2.58
C ALA A 57 -5.82 0.13 2.70
N THR A 58 -6.41 1.30 2.97
CA THR A 58 -7.88 1.46 3.03
C THR A 58 -8.53 1.21 1.67
N ASN A 59 -7.99 1.80 0.61
CA ASN A 59 -8.56 1.62 -0.74
C ASN A 59 -8.37 0.17 -1.23
N MET A 60 -7.26 -0.48 -0.86
CA MET A 60 -7.04 -1.89 -1.15
C MET A 60 -8.04 -2.80 -0.44
N TYR A 61 -8.35 -2.51 0.84
CA TYR A 61 -9.35 -3.25 1.59
C TYR A 61 -10.74 -3.10 0.97
N GLU A 62 -11.17 -1.87 0.68
CA GLU A 62 -12.49 -1.63 0.08
C GLU A 62 -12.63 -2.28 -1.30
N GLN A 63 -11.59 -2.24 -2.13
CA GLN A 63 -11.60 -2.90 -3.44
C GLN A 63 -11.67 -4.42 -3.32
N ALA A 64 -10.86 -5.02 -2.43
CA ALA A 64 -10.89 -6.46 -2.18
C ALA A 64 -12.24 -6.91 -1.60
N TYR A 65 -12.80 -6.12 -0.68
CA TYR A 65 -14.10 -6.39 -0.09
C TYR A 65 -15.24 -6.24 -1.11
N ALA A 66 -15.19 -5.25 -2.00
CA ALA A 66 -16.19 -5.08 -3.05
C ALA A 66 -16.23 -6.28 -4.01
N VAL A 67 -15.06 -6.78 -4.42
CA VAL A 67 -14.96 -7.99 -5.25
C VAL A 67 -15.45 -9.22 -4.48
N SER A 68 -15.01 -9.38 -3.23
CA SER A 68 -15.37 -10.52 -2.38
C SER A 68 -16.87 -10.57 -2.07
N SER A 69 -17.47 -9.45 -1.64
CA SER A 69 -18.91 -9.37 -1.40
C SER A 69 -19.71 -9.64 -2.67
N THR A 70 -19.30 -9.06 -3.81
CA THR A 70 -19.98 -9.30 -5.08
C THR A 70 -19.89 -10.75 -5.54
N LEU A 71 -18.77 -11.45 -5.37
CA LEU A 71 -18.62 -12.82 -5.91
C LEU A 71 -18.95 -13.92 -4.89
N ALA A 72 -18.69 -13.68 -3.61
CA ALA A 72 -18.90 -14.67 -2.56
C ALA A 72 -20.30 -14.59 -1.94
N THR A 73 -20.94 -13.41 -1.96
CA THR A 73 -22.24 -13.19 -1.31
C THR A 73 -23.39 -12.86 -2.25
N SER A 74 -23.15 -12.60 -3.54
CA SER A 74 -24.25 -12.47 -4.50
C SER A 74 -24.98 -13.79 -4.67
N GLY A 75 -26.26 -13.81 -4.34
CA GLY A 75 -27.14 -14.98 -4.42
C GLY A 75 -28.10 -15.05 -3.24
N SER A 76 -29.15 -15.87 -3.33
CA SER A 76 -30.01 -16.19 -2.18
C SER A 76 -29.39 -17.30 -1.33
N ASP A 77 -29.86 -17.39 -0.09
CA ASP A 77 -29.56 -18.51 0.82
C ASP A 77 -30.22 -19.83 0.34
N THR A 78 -31.12 -19.76 -0.64
CA THR A 78 -31.87 -20.90 -1.18
C THR A 78 -31.70 -21.02 -2.69
N VAL A 79 -31.49 -22.25 -3.18
CA VAL A 79 -31.52 -22.57 -4.62
C VAL A 79 -32.99 -22.57 -5.05
N THR A 80 -33.43 -21.51 -5.72
CA THR A 80 -34.71 -21.47 -6.42
C THR A 80 -34.46 -21.27 -7.91
N THR A 81 -35.44 -21.58 -8.75
CA THR A 81 -35.37 -21.36 -10.21
C THR A 81 -35.11 -19.91 -10.62
N ASP A 82 -35.28 -18.96 -9.68
CA ASP A 82 -35.13 -17.52 -9.89
C ASP A 82 -33.97 -16.91 -9.08
N SER A 83 -33.15 -17.74 -8.41
CA SER A 83 -32.07 -17.25 -7.55
C SER A 83 -30.73 -17.90 -7.87
N THR A 84 -29.70 -17.06 -8.00
CA THR A 84 -28.31 -17.48 -8.07
C THR A 84 -27.82 -17.98 -6.71
N MET A 85 -27.00 -19.02 -6.69
CA MET A 85 -26.46 -19.59 -5.44
C MET A 85 -25.19 -18.85 -5.00
N LYS A 86 -24.98 -18.72 -3.68
CA LYS A 86 -23.73 -18.15 -3.13
C LYS A 86 -22.58 -19.15 -3.27
N PHE A 87 -21.35 -18.64 -3.42
CA PHE A 87 -20.16 -19.49 -3.40
C PHE A 87 -20.06 -20.33 -2.11
N TYR A 88 -20.48 -19.77 -0.97
CA TYR A 88 -20.49 -20.46 0.32
C TYR A 88 -21.47 -21.65 0.40
N ASN A 89 -22.43 -21.74 -0.51
CA ASN A 89 -23.46 -22.79 -0.50
C ASN A 89 -23.08 -23.99 -1.38
N ILE A 90 -21.88 -24.02 -1.97
CA ILE A 90 -21.38 -25.16 -2.74
C ILE A 90 -21.15 -26.35 -1.79
N GLY A 91 -22.00 -27.36 -1.85
CA GLY A 91 -21.91 -28.58 -1.05
C GLY A 91 -21.40 -29.79 -1.83
N GLN A 92 -21.52 -29.78 -3.16
CA GLN A 92 -21.14 -30.88 -4.04
C GLN A 92 -20.59 -30.36 -5.39
N ILE A 93 -20.00 -31.25 -6.18
CA ILE A 93 -19.33 -30.90 -7.45
C ILE A 93 -20.31 -30.29 -8.46
N SER A 94 -21.58 -30.74 -8.50
CA SER A 94 -22.60 -30.17 -9.40
C SER A 94 -22.85 -28.69 -9.12
N ASP A 95 -22.91 -28.32 -7.84
CA ASP A 95 -23.14 -26.94 -7.39
C ASP A 95 -22.04 -25.99 -7.88
N VAL A 96 -20.82 -26.50 -8.11
CA VAL A 96 -19.71 -25.70 -8.67
C VAL A 96 -20.06 -25.22 -10.08
N PHE A 97 -20.64 -26.10 -10.91
CA PHE A 97 -21.00 -25.76 -12.28
C PHE A 97 -22.22 -24.85 -12.37
N GLU A 98 -23.20 -25.05 -11.48
CA GLU A 98 -24.37 -24.17 -11.33
C GLU A 98 -23.93 -22.77 -10.87
N TRP A 99 -23.12 -22.68 -9.81
CA TRP A 99 -22.55 -21.42 -9.35
C TRP A 99 -21.74 -20.72 -10.44
N LEU A 100 -20.93 -21.48 -11.19
CA LEU A 100 -20.10 -20.91 -12.25
C LEU A 100 -20.95 -20.25 -13.34
N THR A 101 -22.00 -20.94 -13.77
CA THR A 101 -22.83 -20.53 -14.90
C THR A 101 -23.80 -19.42 -14.51
N ASP A 102 -24.45 -19.56 -13.35
CA ASP A 102 -25.58 -18.72 -12.98
C ASP A 102 -25.17 -17.53 -12.11
N ALA A 103 -24.08 -17.64 -11.34
CA ALA A 103 -23.60 -16.56 -10.48
C ALA A 103 -22.31 -15.90 -10.98
N PHE A 104 -21.26 -16.69 -11.21
CA PHE A 104 -19.93 -16.16 -11.50
C PHE A 104 -19.83 -15.48 -12.88
N VAL A 105 -20.25 -16.16 -13.95
CA VAL A 105 -20.15 -15.62 -15.31
C VAL A 105 -20.90 -14.30 -15.47
N PRO A 106 -22.18 -14.16 -15.06
CA PRO A 106 -22.91 -12.90 -15.15
C PRO A 106 -22.30 -11.79 -14.29
N ALA A 107 -21.73 -12.12 -13.13
CA ALA A 107 -21.13 -11.14 -12.23
C ALA A 107 -19.77 -10.59 -12.73
N VAL A 108 -19.00 -11.42 -13.45
CA VAL A 108 -17.66 -11.05 -13.95
C VAL A 108 -17.71 -10.48 -15.36
N PHE A 109 -18.57 -11.02 -16.22
CA PHE A 109 -18.67 -10.67 -17.64
C PHE A 109 -19.92 -9.86 -17.94
N ILE A 110 -20.15 -8.81 -17.16
CA ILE A 110 -21.27 -7.89 -17.36
C ILE A 110 -21.21 -7.25 -18.76
N THR A 111 -22.31 -7.39 -19.51
CA THR A 111 -22.49 -6.80 -20.85
C THR A 111 -23.50 -5.67 -20.88
N GLU A 112 -24.25 -5.45 -19.81
CA GLU A 112 -25.34 -4.46 -19.72
C GLU A 112 -25.18 -3.57 -18.48
N ASP A 113 -25.69 -2.34 -18.55
CA ASP A 113 -25.75 -1.44 -17.40
C ASP A 113 -26.96 -1.76 -16.50
N TYR A 114 -27.07 -1.03 -15.37
CA TYR A 114 -28.18 -1.19 -14.43
C TYR A 114 -29.57 -0.87 -15.03
N ASN A 115 -29.62 -0.22 -16.19
CA ASN A 115 -30.84 0.08 -16.94
C ASN A 115 -31.11 -0.91 -18.08
N GLY A 116 -30.29 -1.97 -18.22
CA GLY A 116 -30.39 -2.95 -19.31
C GLY A 116 -29.85 -2.46 -20.66
N ASN A 117 -29.09 -1.36 -20.69
CA ASN A 117 -28.44 -0.91 -21.93
C ASN A 117 -27.13 -1.66 -22.14
N ALA A 118 -26.87 -2.09 -23.38
CA ALA A 118 -25.61 -2.71 -23.74
C ALA A 118 -24.41 -1.79 -23.45
N LEU A 119 -23.46 -2.30 -22.67
CA LEU A 119 -22.17 -1.66 -22.44
C LEU A 119 -21.33 -1.71 -23.72
N ALA A 120 -20.55 -0.65 -23.94
CA ALA A 120 -19.54 -0.63 -24.98
C ALA A 120 -18.46 -1.70 -24.69
N LYS A 121 -17.88 -2.29 -25.73
CA LYS A 121 -16.94 -3.43 -25.61
C LYS A 121 -15.73 -3.16 -24.72
N ASP A 122 -15.28 -1.92 -24.63
CA ASP A 122 -14.18 -1.47 -23.76
C ASP A 122 -14.53 -1.53 -22.25
N ARG A 123 -15.83 -1.56 -21.94
CA ARG A 123 -16.41 -1.61 -20.59
C ARG A 123 -16.83 -3.01 -20.16
N TRP A 124 -16.73 -4.01 -21.02
CA TRP A 124 -17.01 -5.41 -20.69
C TRP A 124 -16.00 -5.96 -19.68
N GLY A 125 -16.41 -6.99 -18.94
CA GLY A 125 -15.53 -7.67 -17.99
C GLY A 125 -15.23 -6.80 -16.77
N ARG A 126 -16.26 -6.24 -16.14
CA ARG A 126 -16.12 -5.46 -14.90
C ARG A 126 -16.86 -6.14 -13.76
N VAL A 127 -16.18 -6.33 -12.64
CA VAL A 127 -16.80 -6.75 -11.38
C VAL A 127 -17.30 -5.51 -10.65
N ALA A 128 -18.58 -5.51 -10.28
CA ALA A 128 -19.25 -4.42 -9.58
C ALA A 128 -19.13 -3.06 -10.30
N ALA A 129 -19.06 -3.02 -11.64
CA ALA A 129 -18.87 -1.82 -12.47
C ALA A 129 -17.55 -1.03 -12.28
N PHE A 130 -16.77 -1.29 -11.22
CA PHE A 130 -15.55 -0.55 -10.89
C PHE A 130 -14.25 -1.32 -11.20
N ASN A 131 -14.22 -2.65 -11.02
CA ASN A 131 -13.00 -3.44 -11.17
C ASN A 131 -12.92 -4.10 -12.54
N LYS A 132 -11.93 -3.75 -13.36
CA LYS A 132 -11.75 -4.34 -14.70
C LYS A 132 -10.99 -5.66 -14.64
N VAL A 133 -11.54 -6.69 -15.26
CA VAL A 133 -10.86 -7.96 -15.50
C VAL A 133 -9.73 -7.74 -16.51
N LEU A 134 -8.52 -8.13 -16.12
CA LEU A 134 -7.35 -8.08 -16.99
C LEU A 134 -7.12 -9.45 -17.60
N GLY A 135 -7.28 -9.57 -18.92
CA GLY A 135 -7.10 -10.82 -19.64
C GLY A 135 -8.31 -11.74 -19.53
N ALA A 136 -8.09 -12.96 -19.05
CA ALA A 136 -9.09 -14.03 -18.97
C ALA A 136 -9.06 -14.74 -17.61
N VAL A 137 -10.14 -15.44 -17.31
CA VAL A 137 -10.22 -16.32 -16.12
C VAL A 137 -9.53 -17.65 -16.44
N ASN A 138 -8.67 -18.10 -15.53
CA ASN A 138 -7.96 -19.38 -15.63
C ASN A 138 -8.53 -20.39 -14.63
N PHE A 139 -9.02 -21.52 -15.10
CA PHE A 139 -9.48 -22.63 -14.26
C PHE A 139 -8.40 -23.69 -14.16
N GLN A 140 -8.02 -24.05 -12.93
CA GLN A 140 -7.02 -25.09 -12.66
C GLN A 140 -7.63 -26.19 -11.81
N VAL A 141 -7.43 -27.44 -12.22
CA VAL A 141 -7.88 -28.62 -11.47
C VAL A 141 -6.64 -29.42 -11.08
N THR A 142 -6.42 -29.56 -9.77
CA THR A 142 -5.35 -30.39 -9.24
C THR A 142 -5.94 -31.72 -8.80
N GLN A 143 -5.53 -32.79 -9.45
CA GLN A 143 -5.86 -34.14 -9.02
C GLN A 143 -4.84 -34.59 -7.97
N LYS A 144 -5.32 -35.24 -6.90
CA LYS A 144 -4.41 -35.91 -5.96
C LYS A 144 -3.72 -37.04 -6.72
N ALA A 145 -2.39 -37.03 -6.73
CA ALA A 145 -1.62 -38.18 -7.22
C ALA A 145 -2.02 -39.42 -6.41
N MET A 146 -2.60 -40.42 -7.07
CA MET A 146 -2.78 -41.75 -6.48
C MET A 146 -1.38 -42.38 -6.35
N HIS A 147 -0.94 -42.56 -5.12
CA HIS A 147 0.17 -43.45 -4.76
C HIS A 147 -0.37 -44.84 -4.46
#